data_AF-A0A2H0G6I0-F1
#
_entry.id   AF-A0A2H0G6I0-F1
#
_cell.length_a   1.000
_cell.length_b   1.000
_cell.length_c   1.000
_cell.angle_alpha   90.00
_cell.angle_beta   90.00
_cell.angle_gamma   90.00
#
_symmetry.space_group_name_H-M   'P 1'
#
loop_
_entity.id
_entity.type
_entity.pdbx_description
1 polymer ?
#
loop_
_entity_poly.entity_id
_entity_poly.type
_entity_poly.pdbx_seq_one_letter_code
_entity_poly.pdbx_strand_id
1 'polypeptide(L)' 'MSRHHRRPVSQKGKSTLENISIVCENKHRAWHLLFDNHPPEMIAKIINAVWLDPDYEMVAVPKLGGHHD' A
#
# COMPACT_ATOMS: atom_id res chain seq x y z
N MET A 1 7.19 4.14 16.93
CA MET A 1 6.45 4.58 15.72
C MET A 1 7.42 4.61 14.56
N SER A 2 6.97 4.33 13.34
CA SER A 2 7.74 4.33 12.10
C SER A 2 7.06 5.18 11.03
N ARG A 3 7.86 5.76 10.12
CA ARG A 3 7.39 6.44 8.91
C ARG A 3 7.26 5.40 7.80
N HIS A 4 6.05 5.14 7.36
CA HIS A 4 5.75 4.29 6.22
C HIS A 4 5.46 5.14 4.99
N HIS A 5 6.13 4.88 3.87
CA HIS A 5 5.84 5.50 2.58
C HIS A 5 4.75 4.70 1.86
N ARG A 6 3.61 5.33 1.59
CA ARG A 6 2.47 4.75 0.84
C ARG A 6 2.85 4.41 -0.60
N ARG A 7 3.70 5.22 -1.22
CA ARG A 7 4.44 4.96 -2.45
C ARG A 7 5.93 4.99 -2.09
N PRO A 8 6.64 3.87 -2.21
CA PRO A 8 8.04 3.78 -1.80
C PRO A 8 8.94 4.61 -2.71
N VAL A 9 10.11 5.00 -2.20
CA VAL A 9 11.12 5.78 -2.94
C VAL A 9 11.58 5.04 -4.20
N SER A 10 11.68 3.70 -4.14
CA SER A 10 11.98 2.83 -5.29
C SER A 10 10.99 3.00 -6.45
N GLN A 11 9.77 3.46 -6.17
CA GLN A 11 8.74 3.76 -7.16
C GLN A 11 8.54 5.26 -7.37
N LYS A 12 9.57 6.09 -7.12
CA LYS A 12 9.54 7.56 -7.21
C LYS A 12 8.62 8.25 -6.18
N GLY A 13 8.29 7.57 -5.08
CA GLY A 13 7.58 8.19 -3.98
C GLY A 13 8.40 9.28 -3.29
N LYS A 14 7.78 10.39 -2.92
CA LYS A 14 8.42 11.51 -2.22
C LYS A 14 8.18 11.43 -0.71
N SER A 15 9.09 11.98 0.08
CA SER A 15 8.94 12.11 1.54
C SER A 15 8.07 13.33 1.90
N THR A 16 6.83 13.34 1.41
CA THR A 16 5.81 14.37 1.68
C THR A 16 4.91 13.96 2.86
N LEU A 17 4.05 14.85 3.34
CA LEU A 17 3.10 14.54 4.42
C LEU A 17 1.91 13.72 3.91
N GLU A 18 1.40 14.06 2.73
CA GLU A 18 0.74 13.11 1.84
C GLU A 18 1.77 12.01 1.52
N ASN A 19 1.52 10.78 1.12
CA ASN A 19 2.56 9.73 0.99
C ASN A 19 3.24 9.20 2.28
N ILE A 20 3.50 9.97 3.35
CA ILE A 20 3.97 9.39 4.62
C ILE A 20 2.79 9.10 5.57
N SER A 21 2.82 7.94 6.21
CA SER A 21 1.93 7.59 7.31
C SER A 21 2.76 7.20 8.54
N ILE A 22 2.36 7.67 9.72
CA ILE A 22 2.99 7.30 10.98
C ILE A 22 2.25 6.09 11.55
N VAL A 23 2.95 4.96 11.64
CA VAL A 23 2.36 3.69 12.10
C VAL A 23 3.22 3.06 13.19
N CYS A 24 2.66 2.12 13.95
CA CYS A 24 3.46 1.30 14.87
C CYS A 24 4.46 0.43 14.09
N GLU A 25 5.62 0.13 14.69
CA GLU A 25 6.70 -0.63 14.04
C GLU A 25 6.24 -2.02 13.59
N ASN A 26 5.43 -2.70 14.41
CA ASN A 26 4.87 -4.01 14.08
C ASN A 26 3.98 -3.97 12.83
N LYS A 27 3.14 -2.94 12.67
CA LYS A 27 2.30 -2.75 11.48
C LYS A 27 3.16 -2.48 10.25
N HIS A 28 4.22 -1.69 10.38
CA HIS A 28 5.15 -1.40 9.29
C HIS A 28 5.84 -2.68 8.78
N ARG A 29 6.34 -3.51 9.71
CA ARG A 29 6.99 -4.79 9.36
C ARG A 29 6.01 -5.78 8.76
N ALA A 30 4.80 -5.91 9.34
CA ALA A 30 3.77 -6.79 8.81
C ALA A 30 3.39 -6.39 7.37
N TRP A 31 3.28 -5.09 7.09
CA TRP A 31 3.03 -4.60 5.73
C TRP A 31 4.10 -5.05 4.75
N HIS A 32 5.38 -4.81 5.06
CA HIS A 32 6.48 -5.22 4.17
C HIS A 32 6.62 -6.74 4.05
N LEU A 33 6.30 -7.49 5.11
CA LEU A 33 6.29 -8.95 5.06
C LEU A 33 5.20 -9.49 4.12
N LEU A 34 4.01 -8.88 4.14
CA LEU A 34 2.87 -9.33 3.35
C LEU A 34 2.90 -8.84 1.90
N PHE A 35 3.38 -7.61 1.68
CA PHE A 35 3.16 -6.89 0.41
C PHE A 35 4.43 -6.29 -0.20
N ASP A 36 5.56 -6.29 0.52
CA ASP A 36 6.81 -5.66 0.12
C ASP A 36 6.59 -4.22 -0.41
N ASN A 37 6.91 -3.98 -1.68
CA ASN A 37 6.74 -2.72 -2.41
C ASN A 37 5.82 -2.91 -3.63
N HIS A 38 4.92 -3.88 -3.59
CA HIS A 38 3.99 -4.13 -4.68
C HIS A 38 3.08 -2.93 -4.95
N PRO A 39 2.70 -2.70 -6.22
CA PRO A 39 1.75 -1.64 -6.55
C PRO A 39 0.35 -1.95 -5.97
N PRO A 40 -0.49 -0.93 -5.75
CA PRO A 40 -1.80 -1.10 -5.09
C PRO A 40 -2.69 -2.19 -5.71
N GLU A 41 -2.67 -2.34 -7.03
CA GLU A 41 -3.47 -3.33 -7.75
C GLU A 41 -3.00 -4.76 -7.46
N MET A 42 -1.70 -4.96 -7.25
CA MET A 42 -1.15 -6.26 -6.85
C MET A 42 -1.47 -6.55 -5.39
N ILE A 43 -1.42 -5.55 -4.51
CA ILE A 43 -1.81 -5.71 -3.10
C ILE A 43 -3.28 -6.15 -3.00
N ALA A 44 -4.17 -5.51 -3.76
CA ALA A 44 -5.58 -5.90 -3.80
C ALA A 44 -5.77 -7.37 -4.25
N LYS A 45 -5.01 -7.82 -5.27
CA LYS A 45 -5.02 -9.23 -5.70
C LYS A 45 -4.57 -10.18 -4.60
N ILE A 46 -3.49 -9.86 -3.87
CA ILE A 46 -3.00 -10.67 -2.74
C ILE A 46 -4.07 -10.75 -1.64
N ILE A 47 -4.71 -9.62 -1.32
CA ILE A 47 -5.78 -9.56 -0.32
C ILE A 47 -6.96 -10.45 -0.73
N ASN A 48 -7.49 -10.29 -1.94
CA ASN A 48 -8.62 -11.09 -2.43
C ASN A 48 -8.29 -12.59 -2.50
N ALA A 49 -7.04 -12.96 -2.82
CA ALA A 49 -6.65 -14.36 -3.00
C ALA A 49 -6.42 -15.11 -1.67
N VAL A 50 -6.05 -14.41 -0.59
CA VAL A 50 -5.52 -15.07 0.63
C VAL A 50 -6.23 -14.64 1.91
N TRP A 51 -6.67 -13.39 2.00
CA TRP A 51 -7.01 -12.78 3.29
C TRP A 51 -8.46 -12.32 3.41
N LEU A 52 -9.10 -11.97 2.28
CA LEU A 52 -10.44 -11.42 2.27
C LEU A 52 -11.49 -12.53 2.31
N ASP A 53 -12.62 -12.21 2.93
CA ASP A 53 -13.84 -13.01 2.82
C ASP A 53 -14.21 -13.20 1.32
N PRO A 54 -14.44 -14.44 0.84
CA PRO A 54 -14.74 -14.72 -0.56
C PRO A 54 -16.01 -14.03 -1.10
N ASP A 55 -16.94 -13.60 -0.25
CA ASP A 55 -18.14 -12.87 -0.67
C ASP A 55 -17.88 -11.38 -0.91
N TYR A 56 -16.64 -10.92 -0.67
CA TYR A 56 -16.20 -9.54 -0.88
C TYR A 56 -15.06 -9.45 -1.89
N GLU A 57 -15.01 -8.31 -2.58
CA GLU A 57 -13.90 -7.99 -3.48
C GLU A 57 -13.34 -6.61 -3.15
N MET A 58 -12.02 -6.54 -2.94
CA MET A 58 -11.29 -5.29 -2.81
C MET A 58 -10.71 -4.89 -4.17
N VAL A 59 -10.99 -3.66 -4.61
CA VAL A 59 -10.46 -3.11 -5.87
C VAL A 59 -9.68 -1.83 -5.59
N ALA A 60 -8.41 -1.81 -6.00
CA ALA A 60 -7.61 -0.59 -5.98
C ALA A 60 -7.89 0.23 -7.24
N VAL A 61 -8.38 1.46 -7.06
CA VAL A 61 -8.64 2.39 -8.16
C VAL A 61 -7.81 3.66 -7.97
N PRO A 62 -7.19 4.20 -9.03
CA PRO A 62 -6.56 5.50 -8.98
C PRO A 62 -7.58 6.55 -8.55
N LYS A 63 -7.16 7.48 -7.69
CA LYS A 63 -7.99 8.65 -7.39
C LYS A 63 -8.10 9.47 -8.67
N LEU A 64 -9.29 9.92 -9.05
CA LEU A 64 -9.46 10.84 -10.18
C LEU A 64 -8.54 12.05 -10.01
N GLY A 65 -7.66 12.30 -10.99
CA GLY A 65 -6.60 13.32 -10.94
C GLY A 65 -5.31 12.91 -10.20
N GLY A 66 -5.17 11.64 -9.80
CA GLY A 66 -3.96 11.09 -9.19
C GLY A 66 -2.91 10.75 -10.25
N HIS A 67 -1.79 11.48 -10.23
CA HIS A 67 -0.69 11.35 -11.20
C HIS A 67 -0.15 9.92 -11.33
N HIS A 68 -0.41 9.31 -12.49
CA HIS A 68 0.42 8.29 -13.12
C HIS A 68 1.21 8.96 -14.26
N ASP A 69 2.19 9.79 -13.88
CA ASP A 69 3.26 10.27 -14.77
C ASP A 69 4.62 9.82 -14.19
#